data_AF-A0A2E6LTD8-F1
#
_entry.id   AF-A0A2E6LTD8-F1
#
_cell.length_a   1.000
_cell.length_b   1.000
_cell.length_c   1.000
_cell.angle_alpha   90.00
_cell.angle_beta   90.00
_cell.angle_gamma   90.00
#
_symmetry.space_group_name_H-M   'P 1'
#
loop_
_entity.id
_entity.type
_entity.pdbx_description
1 polymer ?
#
loop_
_entity_poly.entity_id
_entity_poly.type
_entity_poly.pdbx_seq_one_letter_code
_entity_poly.pdbx_strand_id
1 'polypeptide(L)'
;AFLGFMVRWMAVSYGTQTDFAHGVALISYTASPFFLAGVLGLFPVLWLDITIGVLVACYCIYLLYRGTPIVMGVPPERGFLYASAVFAVALVSFVALLGATVVLWDFGPSPEYTY
;
A
#
# COMPACT_ATOMS: atom_id res chain seq x y z
N ALA A 1 -4.76 9.18 -3.39
CA ALA A 1 -5.29 10.32 -2.62
C ALA A 1 -5.58 9.96 -1.16
N PHE A 2 -6.49 9.02 -0.88
CA PHE A 2 -6.87 8.62 0.49
C PHE A 2 -5.67 8.22 1.38
N LEU A 3 -4.82 7.30 0.91
CA LEU A 3 -3.64 6.87 1.67
C LEU A 3 -2.67 8.02 1.95
N GLY A 4 -2.42 8.91 0.99
CA GLY A 4 -1.56 10.09 1.21
C GLY A 4 -2.14 11.06 2.24
N PHE A 5 -3.48 11.18 2.30
CA PHE A 5 -4.15 11.97 3.33
C PHE A 5 -3.97 11.33 4.71
N MET A 6 -4.15 10.01 4.79
CA MET A 6 -3.98 9.29 6.05
C MET A 6 -2.53 9.32 6.55
N VAL A 7 -1.55 9.21 5.66
CA VAL A 7 -0.13 9.41 6.00
C VAL A 7 0.10 10.80 6.60
N ARG A 8 -0.40 11.86 5.94
CA ARG A 8 -0.32 13.22 6.50
C ARG A 8 -1.02 13.33 7.85
N TRP A 9 -2.21 12.76 7.99
CA TRP A 9 -2.96 12.77 9.26
C TRP A 9 -2.16 12.10 10.37
N MET A 10 -1.50 10.97 10.08
CA MET A 10 -0.61 10.31 11.04
C MET A 10 0.64 11.12 11.34
N ALA A 11 1.20 11.86 10.37
CA ALA A 11 2.38 12.70 10.60
C ALA A 11 2.18 13.71 11.75
N VAL A 12 0.93 14.20 11.90
CA VAL A 12 0.54 15.10 13.00
C VAL A 12 0.70 14.42 14.36
N SER A 13 0.29 13.15 14.51
CA SER A 13 0.42 12.39 15.76
C SER A 13 1.87 12.12 16.16
N TYR A 14 2.79 12.08 15.19
CA TYR A 14 4.22 11.84 15.41
C TYR A 14 5.05 13.13 15.50
N GLY A 15 4.40 14.31 15.46
CA GLY A 15 5.03 15.60 15.66
C GLY A 15 5.79 16.15 14.44
N THR A 16 5.54 15.60 13.24
CA THR A 16 6.17 16.05 12.00
C THR A 16 5.17 16.80 11.12
N GLN A 17 5.50 18.04 10.74
CA GLN A 17 4.70 18.84 9.80
C GLN A 17 5.11 18.50 8.36
N THR A 18 4.54 17.44 7.81
CA THR A 18 4.79 17.05 6.41
C THR A 18 3.63 17.45 5.51
N ASP A 19 3.96 18.00 4.35
CA ASP A 19 2.95 18.34 3.34
C ASP A 19 2.28 17.09 2.76
N PHE A 20 1.03 17.23 2.31
CA PHE A 20 0.25 16.16 1.66
C PHE A 20 0.98 15.58 0.45
N ALA A 21 1.71 16.42 -0.30
CA ALA A 21 2.49 15.99 -1.46
C ALA A 21 3.55 14.92 -1.09
N HIS A 22 4.21 15.05 0.07
CA HIS A 22 5.19 14.06 0.54
C HIS A 22 4.54 12.72 0.86
N GLY A 23 3.37 12.73 1.51
CA GLY A 23 2.61 11.52 1.79
C GLY A 23 2.16 10.80 0.50
N VAL A 24 1.70 11.56 -0.50
CA VAL A 24 1.36 11.00 -1.82
C VAL A 24 2.60 10.46 -2.53
N ALA A 25 3.72 11.17 -2.49
CA ALA A 25 4.97 10.74 -3.11
C ALA A 25 5.48 9.43 -2.49
N LEU A 26 5.46 9.30 -1.16
CA LEU A 26 5.87 8.09 -0.44
C LEU A 26 5.01 6.88 -0.85
N ILE A 27 3.68 7.05 -0.86
CA ILE A 27 2.77 5.97 -1.24
C ILE A 27 2.93 5.60 -2.70
N SER A 28 3.10 6.58 -3.59
CA SER A 28 3.28 6.34 -5.04
C SER A 28 4.59 5.61 -5.33
N TYR A 29 5.67 5.98 -4.64
CA TYR A 29 6.96 5.29 -4.73
C TYR A 29 6.87 3.84 -4.25
N THR A 30 6.19 3.61 -3.13
CA THR A 30 6.00 2.28 -2.56
C THR A 30 5.08 1.40 -3.43
N ALA A 31 4.07 1.98 -4.09
CA ALA A 31 3.11 1.26 -4.93
C ALA A 31 3.64 0.93 -6.33
N SER A 32 4.71 1.60 -6.79
CA SER A 32 5.30 1.41 -8.12
C SER A 32 5.62 -0.06 -8.48
N PRO A 33 6.32 -0.84 -7.63
CA PRO A 33 6.59 -2.25 -7.90
C PRO A 33 5.31 -3.12 -7.96
N PHE A 34 4.25 -2.79 -7.22
CA PHE A 34 2.94 -3.46 -7.36
C PHE A 34 2.33 -3.21 -8.74
N PHE A 35 2.44 -1.99 -9.25
CA PHE A 35 1.93 -1.65 -10.59
C PHE A 35 2.68 -2.43 -11.68
N LEU A 36 4.01 -2.53 -11.55
CA LEU A 36 4.85 -3.33 -12.45
C LEU A 36 4.50 -4.83 -12.39
N ALA A 37 4.27 -5.37 -11.19
CA ALA A 37 3.86 -6.75 -11.00
C ALA A 37 2.50 -7.06 -11.66
N GLY A 38 1.63 -6.07 -11.79
CA GLY A 38 0.34 -6.20 -12.47
C GLY A 38 0.42 -6.64 -13.93
N VAL A 39 1.57 -6.46 -14.61
CA VAL A 39 1.79 -6.95 -15.99
C VAL A 39 1.68 -8.47 -16.07
N LEU A 40 1.97 -9.19 -14.98
CA LEU A 40 1.83 -10.65 -14.92
C LEU A 40 0.38 -11.11 -15.06
N GLY A 41 -0.59 -10.23 -14.77
CA GLY A 41 -2.00 -10.52 -14.97
C GLY A 41 -2.40 -10.78 -16.44
N LEU A 42 -1.52 -10.50 -17.41
CA LEU A 42 -1.73 -10.88 -18.82
C LEU A 42 -1.60 -12.39 -19.05
N PHE A 43 -0.78 -13.07 -18.24
CA PHE A 43 -0.57 -14.53 -18.30
C PHE A 43 -0.68 -15.10 -16.88
N PRO A 44 -1.92 -15.25 -16.37
CA PRO A 44 -2.17 -15.60 -14.97
C PRO A 44 -1.78 -17.05 -14.69
N VAL A 45 -0.57 -17.24 -14.16
CA VAL A 45 -0.05 -18.53 -13.70
C VAL A 45 0.00 -18.47 -12.18
N LEU A 46 -0.93 -19.18 -11.52
CA LEU A 46 -1.16 -19.09 -10.07
C LEU A 46 0.13 -19.12 -9.23
N TRP A 47 1.02 -20.07 -9.50
CA TRP A 47 2.27 -20.21 -8.76
C TRP A 47 3.25 -19.04 -8.99
N LEU A 48 3.29 -18.51 -10.21
CA LEU A 48 4.09 -17.34 -10.55
C LEU A 48 3.55 -16.08 -9.88
N ASP A 49 2.22 -15.90 -9.91
CA ASP A 49 1.55 -14.75 -9.31
C ASP A 49 1.73 -14.71 -7.80
N ILE A 50 1.59 -15.86 -7.12
CA ILE A 50 1.83 -15.96 -5.68
C ILE A 50 3.29 -15.65 -5.34
N THR A 51 4.25 -16.27 -6.04
CA THR A 51 5.67 -16.07 -5.74
C THR A 51 6.12 -14.64 -5.99
N ILE A 52 5.75 -14.05 -7.13
CA ILE A 52 6.11 -12.66 -7.43
C ILE A 52 5.34 -11.69 -6.54
N GLY A 53 4.05 -11.95 -6.27
CA GLY A 53 3.25 -11.14 -5.36
C GLY A 53 3.86 -11.03 -3.96
N VAL A 54 4.37 -12.14 -3.41
CA VAL A 54 5.08 -12.15 -2.12
C VAL A 54 6.39 -11.36 -2.20
N LEU A 55 7.21 -11.58 -3.23
CA LEU A 55 8.48 -10.88 -3.40
C LEU A 55 8.27 -9.36 -3.52
N VAL A 56 7.27 -8.96 -4.30
CA VAL A 56 6.89 -7.56 -4.50
C VAL A 56 6.37 -6.96 -3.20
N ALA A 57 5.51 -7.68 -2.46
CA ALA A 57 5.02 -7.21 -1.17
C ALA A 57 6.18 -6.98 -0.17
N CYS A 58 7.12 -7.93 -0.06
CA CYS A 58 8.32 -7.78 0.76
C CYS A 58 9.15 -6.56 0.33
N TYR A 59 9.32 -6.35 -0.98
CA TYR A 59 10.05 -5.21 -1.51
C TYR A 59 9.34 -3.87 -1.25
N CYS A 60 8.02 -3.81 -1.38
CA CYS A 60 7.22 -2.64 -1.02
C CYS A 60 7.39 -2.27 0.45
N ILE A 61 7.31 -3.26 1.35
CA ILE A 61 7.54 -3.04 2.78
C ILE A 61 8.95 -2.48 2.98
N TYR A 62 9.97 -3.07 2.36
CA TYR A 62 11.34 -2.56 2.43
C TYR A 62 11.46 -1.10 1.96
N LEU A 63 10.85 -0.76 0.82
CA LEU A 63 10.84 0.61 0.29
C LEU A 63 10.10 1.57 1.22
N LEU A 64 9.00 1.14 1.84
CA LEU A 64 8.24 1.96 2.79
C LEU A 64 9.12 2.29 4.00
N TYR A 65 9.70 1.28 4.66
CA TYR A 65 10.54 1.50 5.84
C TYR A 65 11.76 2.37 5.57
N ARG A 66 12.38 2.23 4.39
CA ARG A 66 13.54 3.05 4.01
C ARG A 66 13.15 4.45 3.53
N GLY A 67 12.05 4.56 2.79
CA GLY A 67 11.57 5.81 2.20
C GLY A 67 10.92 6.74 3.21
N THR A 68 10.25 6.20 4.22
CA THR A 68 9.60 6.97 5.28
C THR A 68 10.51 8.02 5.94
N PRO A 69 11.67 7.68 6.54
CA PRO A 69 12.51 8.69 7.20
C PRO A 69 13.06 9.73 6.21
N ILE A 70 13.32 9.33 4.96
CA ILE A 70 13.88 10.21 3.91
C ILE A 70 12.84 11.23 3.44
N VAL A 71 11.63 10.77 3.10
CA VAL A 71 10.57 11.60 2.51
C VAL A 71 9.88 12.47 3.56
N MET A 72 9.73 11.95 4.79
CA MET A 72 8.98 12.61 5.86
C MET A 72 9.87 13.39 6.85
N GLY A 73 11.19 13.28 6.73
CA GLY A 73 12.14 13.97 7.61
C GLY A 73 12.03 13.56 9.09
N VAL A 74 11.51 12.37 9.36
CA VAL A 74 11.33 11.83 10.72
C VAL A 74 12.69 11.31 11.20
N PRO A 75 13.11 11.61 12.45
CA PRO A 75 14.33 11.04 13.01
C PRO A 75 14.31 9.51 12.97
N PRO A 76 15.44 8.85 12.64
CA PRO A 76 15.48 7.42 12.34
C PRO A 76 15.03 6.54 13.51
N GLU A 77 15.15 7.00 14.76
CA GLU A 77 14.67 6.25 15.94
C GLU A 77 13.13 6.12 15.96
N ARG A 78 12.41 7.09 15.38
CA ARG A 78 10.93 7.10 15.30
C ARG A 78 10.40 6.67 13.93
N GLY A 79 11.26 6.66 12.91
CA GLY A 79 10.91 6.29 11.54
C GLY A 79 10.35 4.87 11.42
N PHE A 80 10.85 3.91 12.22
CA PHE A 80 10.35 2.53 12.22
C PHE A 80 8.88 2.45 12.68
N LEU A 81 8.55 3.10 13.80
CA LEU A 81 7.19 3.10 14.34
C LEU A 81 6.22 3.86 13.43
N TYR A 82 6.69 4.95 12.80
CA TYR A 82 5.88 5.66 11.81
C TYR A 82 5.61 4.81 10.57
N ALA A 83 6.64 4.14 10.02
CA ALA A 83 6.51 3.28 8.85
C ALA A 83 5.57 2.09 9.10
N SER A 84 5.65 1.45 10.27
CA SER A 84 4.77 0.34 10.63
C SER A 84 3.31 0.78 10.77
N ALA A 85 3.09 1.99 11.30
CA ALA A 85 1.77 2.55 11.46
C ALA A 85 1.16 2.95 10.09
N VAL A 86 1.96 3.51 9.17
CA VAL A 86 1.56 3.74 7.77
C VAL A 86 1.23 2.42 7.05
N PHE A 87 2.05 1.38 7.26
CA PHE A 87 1.80 0.05 6.72
C PHE A 87 0.45 -0.51 7.20
N ALA A 88 0.15 -0.38 8.49
CA ALA A 88 -1.13 -0.83 9.05
C ALA A 88 -2.33 -0.11 8.39
N VAL A 89 -2.26 1.20 8.19
CA VAL A 89 -3.32 1.95 7.49
C VAL A 89 -3.47 1.50 6.04
N ALA A 90 -2.36 1.27 5.34
CA ALA A 90 -2.40 0.76 3.97
C ALA A 90 -3.07 -0.63 3.91
N LEU A 91 -2.73 -1.53 4.84
CA LEU A 91 -3.32 -2.86 4.93
C LEU A 91 -4.82 -2.82 5.25
N VAL A 92 -5.24 -2.01 6.21
CA VAL A 92 -6.66 -1.81 6.54
C VAL A 92 -7.43 -1.27 5.33
N SER A 93 -6.85 -0.30 4.62
CA SER A 93 -7.45 0.24 3.40
C SER A 93 -7.59 -0.82 2.30
N PHE A 94 -6.60 -1.70 2.17
CA PHE A 94 -6.62 -2.81 1.22
C PHE A 94 -7.71 -3.82 1.56
N VAL A 95 -7.82 -4.24 2.83
CA VAL A 95 -8.88 -5.14 3.29
C VAL A 95 -10.27 -4.51 3.10
N ALA A 96 -10.41 -3.22 3.39
CA ALA A 96 -11.65 -2.49 3.16
C ALA A 96 -12.04 -2.45 1.67
N LEU A 97 -11.07 -2.28 0.77
CA LEU A 97 -11.28 -2.36 -0.68
C LEU A 97 -11.75 -3.75 -1.11
N LEU A 98 -11.15 -4.81 -0.58
CA LEU A 98 -11.57 -6.18 -0.87
C LEU A 98 -13.00 -6.44 -0.37
N GLY A 99 -13.33 -6.01 0.85
CA GLY A 99 -14.69 -6.10 1.39
C GLY A 99 -15.70 -5.31 0.56
N ALA A 100 -15.35 -4.09 0.15
CA ALA A 100 -16.19 -3.28 -0.73
C ALA A 100 -16.41 -3.95 -2.10
N THR A 101 -15.41 -4.66 -2.62
CA THR A 101 -15.53 -5.43 -3.86
C THR A 101 -16.52 -6.58 -3.71
N VAL A 102 -16.47 -7.31 -2.59
CA VAL A 102 -17.44 -8.36 -2.28
C VAL A 102 -18.85 -7.79 -2.17
N VAL A 103 -19.03 -6.68 -1.47
CA VAL A 103 -20.34 -6.01 -1.38
C VAL A 103 -20.83 -5.52 -2.75
N LEU A 104 -19.92 -5.04 -3.60
CA LEU A 104 -20.25 -4.61 -4.97
C LEU A 104 -20.81 -5.75 -5.83
N TRP A 105 -20.36 -6.99 -5.63
CA TRP A 105 -20.89 -8.16 -6.33
C TRP A 105 -22.35 -8.45 -5.98
N ASP A 106 -22.83 -8.05 -4.79
CA ASP A 106 -24.25 -8.19 -4.43
C ASP A 106 -25.16 -7.21 -5.20
N PHE A 107 -24.58 -6.11 -5.71
CA PHE A 107 -25.31 -5.05 -6.44
C PHE A 107 -25.03 -5.04 -7.95
N GLY A 108 -24.24 -5.99 -8.47
CA GLY A 108 -23.71 -5.94 -9.84
C GLY A 108 -23.34 -7.31 -10.41
N PRO A 109 -22.51 -7.37 -11.48
CA PRO A 109 -22.05 -8.63 -12.07
C PRO A 109 -21.16 -9.38 -11.09
N SER A 110 -21.54 -10.63 -10.80
CA SER A 110 -20.81 -11.53 -9.92
C SER A 110 -19.81 -12.38 -10.72
N PRO A 111 -18.73 -12.87 -10.08
CA PRO A 111 -17.84 -13.83 -10.72
C PRO A 111 -18.58 -15.15 -10.99
N GLU A 112 -18.64 -15.55 -12.26
CA GLU A 112 -19.13 -16.87 -12.67
C GLU A 112 -18.01 -17.89 -12.50
N TYR A 113 -18.18 -18.80 -11.55
CA TYR A 113 -17.27 -19.93 -11.35
C TYR A 113 -17.68 -21.05 -12.31
N THR A 114 -17.03 -21.14 -13.47
CA THR A 114 -17.14 -22.34 -14.33
C THR A 114 -16.12 -23.36 -13.83
N TYR A 115 -16.59 -24.56 -13.50
CA TYR A 115 -15.74 -25.69 -13.09
C TYR A 115 -14.67 -26.02 -14.13
#